data_AF-A0A2N2FGG5-F1
#
_entry.id   AF-A0A2N2FGG5-F1
#
_cell.length_a   1.000
_cell.length_b   1.000
_cell.length_c   1.000
_cell.angle_alpha   90.00
_cell.angle_beta   90.00
_cell.angle_gamma   90.00
#
_symmetry.space_group_name_H-M   'P 1'
#
loop_
_entity.id
_entity.type
_entity.pdbx_description
1 polymer ?
#
loop_
_entity_poly.entity_id
_entity_poly.type
_entity_poly.pdbx_seq_one_letter_code
_entity_poly.pdbx_strand_id
1 'polypeptide(L)'
;MNILIVKLSAIGDVIHTLPSLAALRRLYPDAHITWVVEEAATDLVLHHPLLDRVIIFRRKKWIEDFKKGNFQSVRRDACSFLEELRSRRYDLVIDFHGLLKSAMVVLASGGKRKLGYDSWQELS
;
A
#
# COMPACT_ATOMS: atom_id res chain seq x y z
N MET A 1 10.24 -14.71 2.85
CA MET A 1 10.50 -13.30 2.50
C MET A 1 9.19 -12.54 2.58
N ASN A 2 9.15 -11.34 3.17
CA ASN A 2 7.94 -10.51 3.19
C ASN A 2 8.08 -9.34 2.22
N ILE A 3 7.15 -9.24 1.26
CA ILE A 3 7.13 -8.19 0.24
C ILE A 3 5.91 -7.31 0.47
N LEU A 4 6.12 -5.99 0.50
CA LEU A 4 5.07 -4.99 0.55
C LEU A 4 4.96 -4.29 -0.81
N ILE A 5 3.78 -4.29 -1.39
CA ILE A 5 3.43 -3.49 -2.56
C ILE A 5 2.63 -2.28 -2.10
N VAL A 6 3.03 -1.08 -2.51
CA VAL A 6 2.31 0.17 -2.24
C VAL A 6 1.77 0.72 -3.55
N LYS A 7 0.44 0.76 -3.69
CA LYS A 7 -0.23 1.37 -4.85
C LYS A 7 -1.56 1.99 -4.43
N LEU A 8 -1.49 3.26 -4.05
CA LEU A 8 -2.62 4.03 -3.53
C LEU A 8 -3.40 4.76 -4.63
N SER A 9 -3.95 4.05 -5.60
CA SER A 9 -4.47 4.63 -6.84
C SER A 9 -5.88 4.15 -7.19
N ALA A 10 -6.44 4.69 -8.27
CA ALA A 10 -7.73 4.25 -8.79
C ALA A 10 -7.66 2.81 -9.32
N ILE A 11 -8.82 2.22 -9.60
CA ILE A 11 -8.97 0.83 -10.06
C ILE A 11 -8.09 0.55 -11.30
N GLY A 12 -8.09 1.44 -12.29
CA GLY A 12 -7.33 1.26 -13.54
C GLY A 12 -5.84 1.06 -13.29
N ASP A 13 -5.24 1.86 -12.42
CA ASP A 13 -3.83 1.75 -12.07
C ASP A 13 -3.49 0.44 -11.33
N VAL A 14 -4.43 -0.09 -10.55
CA VAL A 14 -4.27 -1.39 -9.89
C VAL A 14 -4.29 -2.52 -10.92
N ILE A 15 -5.19 -2.47 -11.90
CA ILE A 15 -5.21 -3.43 -13.02
C ILE A 15 -3.86 -3.45 -13.73
N HIS A 16 -3.29 -2.29 -14.03
CA HIS A 16 -1.98 -2.18 -14.67
C HIS A 16 -0.82 -2.70 -13.81
N THR A 17 -1.02 -2.85 -12.50
CA THR A 17 -0.01 -3.38 -11.57
C THR A 17 -0.12 -4.91 -11.38
N LEU A 18 -1.25 -5.54 -11.77
CA LEU A 18 -1.44 -7.00 -11.65
C LEU A 18 -0.38 -7.84 -12.39
N PRO A 19 0.08 -7.48 -13.61
CA PRO A 19 1.18 -8.22 -14.25
C PRO A 19 2.47 -8.22 -13.43
N SER A 20 2.78 -7.10 -12.76
CA SER A 20 3.93 -6.99 -11.86
C SER A 20 3.75 -7.89 -10.63
N LEU A 21 2.54 -7.97 -10.07
CA LEU A 21 2.22 -8.92 -9.00
C LEU A 21 2.44 -10.38 -9.46
N ALA A 22 1.99 -10.73 -10.67
CA ALA A 22 2.18 -12.06 -11.21
C ALA A 22 3.67 -12.40 -11.43
N ALA A 23 4.46 -11.45 -11.92
CA ALA A 23 5.90 -11.60 -12.06
C ALA A 23 6.59 -11.79 -10.70
N LEU A 24 6.20 -10.99 -9.68
CA LEU A 24 6.71 -11.13 -8.32
C LEU A 24 6.42 -12.50 -7.72
N ARG A 25 5.19 -13.00 -7.86
CA ARG A 25 4.84 -14.35 -7.38
C ARG A 25 5.62 -15.45 -8.09
N ARG A 26 5.86 -15.32 -9.40
CA ARG A 26 6.69 -16.28 -10.16
C ARG A 26 8.15 -16.27 -9.71
N LEU A 27 8.71 -15.09 -9.45
CA LEU A 27 10.11 -14.94 -9.01
C LEU A 27 10.31 -15.34 -7.55
N TYR A 28 9.29 -15.10 -6.71
CA TYR A 28 9.29 -15.43 -5.29
C TYR A 28 8.04 -16.25 -4.90
N PRO A 29 7.95 -17.54 -5.27
CA PRO A 29 6.77 -18.37 -5.04
C PRO A 29 6.32 -18.42 -3.58
N ASP A 30 7.27 -18.49 -2.65
CA ASP A 30 7.03 -18.63 -1.22
C ASP A 30 7.04 -17.29 -0.46
N ALA A 31 7.13 -16.15 -1.17
CA ALA A 31 7.08 -14.85 -0.50
C ALA A 31 5.68 -14.56 0.02
N HIS A 32 5.60 -13.94 1.20
CA HIS A 32 4.35 -13.38 1.68
C HIS A 32 4.18 -11.98 1.11
N ILE A 33 3.26 -11.81 0.17
CA ILE A 33 3.01 -10.57 -0.57
C ILE A 33 1.82 -9.85 0.07
N THR A 34 2.10 -8.70 0.65
CA THR A 34 1.10 -7.77 1.17
C THR A 34 0.93 -6.59 0.21
N TRP A 35 -0.30 -6.17 -0.06
CA TRP A 35 -0.55 -5.00 -0.89
C TRP A 35 -1.38 -3.95 -0.14
N VAL A 36 -0.87 -2.73 -0.03
CA VAL A 36 -1.63 -1.56 0.42
C VAL A 36 -2.32 -0.89 -0.77
N VAL A 37 -3.66 -0.84 -0.73
CA VAL A 37 -4.51 -0.25 -1.78
C VAL A 37 -5.46 0.80 -1.21
N GLU A 38 -5.94 1.72 -2.05
CA GLU A 38 -7.05 2.60 -1.65
C GLU A 38 -8.39 1.84 -1.66
N GLU A 39 -9.32 2.27 -0.79
CA GLU A 39 -10.64 1.66 -0.61
C GLU A 39 -11.38 1.40 -1.93
N ALA A 40 -11.29 2.31 -2.90
CA ALA A 40 -11.94 2.21 -4.20
C ALA A 40 -11.46 1.03 -5.06
N ALA A 41 -10.27 0.49 -4.81
CA ALA A 41 -9.70 -0.63 -5.56
C ALA A 41 -9.71 -1.95 -4.78
N THR A 42 -10.31 -1.97 -3.58
CA THR A 42 -10.33 -3.14 -2.69
C THR A 42 -10.91 -4.36 -3.39
N ASP A 43 -12.08 -4.23 -4.01
CA ASP A 43 -12.82 -5.36 -4.61
C ASP A 43 -12.05 -6.10 -5.71
N LEU A 44 -11.08 -5.43 -6.33
CA LEU A 44 -10.25 -6.02 -7.38
C LEU A 44 -9.15 -6.94 -6.82
N VAL A 45 -8.64 -6.62 -5.63
CA VAL A 45 -7.47 -7.31 -5.03
C VAL A 45 -7.85 -8.16 -3.83
N LEU A 46 -9.02 -7.93 -3.23
CA LEU A 46 -9.52 -8.71 -2.13
C LEU A 46 -9.69 -10.16 -2.59
N HIS A 47 -9.09 -11.11 -1.86
CA HIS A 47 -9.04 -12.53 -2.21
C HIS A 47 -8.28 -12.89 -3.49
N HIS A 48 -7.46 -11.98 -4.05
CA HIS A 48 -6.63 -12.30 -5.20
C HIS A 48 -5.63 -13.43 -4.86
N PRO A 49 -5.58 -14.54 -5.64
CA PRO A 49 -4.84 -15.75 -5.26
C PRO A 49 -3.33 -15.58 -5.17
N LEU A 50 -2.80 -14.51 -5.77
CA LEU A 50 -1.36 -14.19 -5.74
C LEU A 50 -0.99 -13.30 -4.53
N LEU A 51 -1.96 -12.86 -3.73
CA LEU A 51 -1.76 -12.05 -2.53
C LEU A 51 -2.05 -12.87 -1.28
N ASP A 52 -1.19 -12.71 -0.29
CA ASP A 52 -1.41 -13.29 1.04
C ASP A 52 -2.18 -12.32 1.94
N ARG A 53 -2.07 -11.02 1.67
CA ARG A 53 -2.72 -9.97 2.46
C ARG A 53 -2.99 -8.71 1.67
N VAL A 54 -4.12 -8.07 1.97
CA VAL A 54 -4.46 -6.72 1.51
C VAL A 54 -4.64 -5.82 2.74
N ILE A 55 -4.06 -4.62 2.69
CA ILE A 55 -4.25 -3.57 3.69
C ILE A 55 -4.98 -2.41 3.01
N ILE A 56 -6.10 -1.97 3.58
CA ILE A 56 -6.96 -0.97 2.96
C ILE A 56 -6.65 0.42 3.53
N PHE A 57 -6.22 1.34 2.67
CA PHE A 57 -6.01 2.73 3.01
C PHE A 57 -7.31 3.53 2.83
N ARG A 58 -8.00 3.81 3.95
CA ARG A 58 -9.32 4.49 3.99
C ARG A 58 -9.20 6.01 3.94
N ARG A 59 -8.61 6.53 2.86
CA ARG A 59 -8.32 7.96 2.69
C ARG A 59 -9.56 8.86 2.85
N LYS A 60 -10.69 8.47 2.27
CA LYS A 60 -11.94 9.27 2.30
C LYS A 60 -12.39 9.53 3.73
N LYS A 61 -12.44 8.47 4.55
CA LYS A 61 -12.79 8.55 5.97
C LYS A 61 -11.88 9.51 6.73
N TRP A 62 -10.57 9.45 6.51
CA TRP A 62 -9.61 10.32 7.21
C TRP A 62 -9.83 11.80 6.86
N ILE A 63 -10.09 12.10 5.58
CA ILE A 63 -10.38 13.46 5.12
C ILE A 63 -11.70 13.97 5.73
N GLU A 64 -12.73 13.12 5.79
CA GLU A 64 -14.02 13.48 6.39
C GLU A 64 -13.92 13.75 7.88
N ASP A 65 -13.23 12.89 8.64
CA ASP A 65 -13.04 13.06 10.08
C ASP A 65 -12.19 14.30 10.39
N PHE A 66 -11.18 14.58 9.57
CA PHE A 66 -10.38 15.80 9.68
C PHE A 66 -11.22 17.05 9.45
N LYS A 67 -12.05 17.08 8.39
CA LYS A 67 -12.95 18.21 8.11
C LYS A 67 -13.98 18.44 9.21
N LYS A 68 -14.39 17.38 9.92
CA LYS A 68 -15.29 17.45 11.08
C LYS A 68 -14.59 17.86 12.38
N GLY A 69 -13.27 18.11 12.35
CA GLY A 69 -12.48 18.46 13.54
C GLY A 69 -12.25 17.28 14.49
N ASN A 70 -12.52 16.05 14.06
CA ASN A 70 -12.37 14.86 14.90
C ASN A 70 -10.94 14.31 14.84
N PHE A 71 -9.99 15.10 15.33
CA PHE A 71 -8.56 14.74 15.32
C PHE A 71 -8.26 13.45 16.09
N GLN A 72 -9.06 13.15 17.12
CA GLN A 72 -8.89 11.92 17.90
C GLN A 72 -9.21 10.68 17.06
N SER A 73 -10.26 10.73 16.23
CA SER A 73 -10.60 9.65 15.29
C SER A 73 -9.51 9.46 14.24
N VAL A 74 -9.05 10.54 13.61
CA VAL A 74 -7.97 10.50 12.62
C VAL A 74 -6.70 9.89 13.21
N ARG A 75 -6.32 10.30 14.42
CA ARG A 75 -5.14 9.75 15.10
C ARG A 75 -5.30 8.27 15.41
N ARG A 76 -6.49 7.84 15.87
CA ARG A 76 -6.78 6.44 16.18
C ARG A 76 -6.71 5.57 14.92
N ASP A 77 -7.33 6.02 13.84
CA ASP A 77 -7.31 5.32 12.55
C ASP A 77 -5.88 5.25 11.98
N ALA A 78 -5.09 6.33 12.10
CA ALA A 78 -3.70 6.35 11.69
C ALA A 78 -2.83 5.39 12.52
N CYS A 79 -3.02 5.37 13.85
CA CYS A 79 -2.34 4.40 14.72
C CYS A 79 -2.71 2.96 14.33
N SER A 80 -4.00 2.67 14.13
CA SER A 80 -4.46 1.34 13.75
C SER A 80 -3.90 0.91 12.38
N PHE A 81 -3.88 1.81 11.40
CA PHE A 81 -3.24 1.55 10.10
C PHE A 81 -1.74 1.30 10.24
N LEU A 82 -1.04 2.07 11.07
CA LEU A 82 0.39 1.88 11.31
C LEU A 82 0.70 0.57 12.02
N GLU A 83 -0.10 0.19 13.02
CA GLU A 83 -0.01 -1.11 13.70
C GLU A 83 -0.25 -2.25 12.70
N GLU A 84 -1.26 -2.11 11.86
CA GLU A 84 -1.56 -3.09 10.82
C GLU A 84 -0.40 -3.23 9.83
N LEU A 85 0.10 -2.11 9.32
CA LEU A 85 1.23 -2.05 8.39
C LEU A 85 2.50 -2.63 9.02
N ARG A 86 2.76 -2.37 10.30
CA ARG A 86 3.97 -2.84 11.00
C ARG A 86 3.83 -4.20 11.67
N SER A 87 2.66 -4.83 11.59
CA SER A 87 2.43 -6.18 12.12
C SER A 87 3.35 -7.23 11.46
N ARG A 88 3.98 -6.90 10.32
CA ARG A 88 5.03 -7.70 9.69
C ARG A 88 6.25 -6.85 9.38
N ARG A 89 7.42 -7.49 9.42
CA ARG A 89 8.68 -6.88 8.95
C ARG A 89 8.88 -7.18 7.47
N TYR A 90 8.92 -6.14 6.64
CA TYR A 90 9.12 -6.27 5.20
C TYR A 90 10.60 -6.28 4.83
N ASP A 91 11.00 -7.28 4.05
CA ASP A 91 12.35 -7.37 3.49
C ASP A 91 12.47 -6.47 2.24
N LEU A 92 11.38 -6.37 1.49
CA LEU A 92 11.26 -5.57 0.28
C LEU A 92 9.96 -4.78 0.27
N VAL A 93 10.05 -3.49 -0.02
CA VAL A 93 8.90 -2.60 -0.24
C VAL A 93 9.01 -2.05 -1.66
N ILE A 94 7.94 -2.16 -2.45
CA ILE A 94 7.89 -1.71 -3.84
C ILE A 94 6.78 -0.66 -3.95
N ASP A 95 7.18 0.56 -4.31
CA ASP A 95 6.27 1.67 -4.60
C ASP A 95 6.03 1.76 -6.11
N PHE A 96 4.83 1.39 -6.56
CA PHE A 96 4.40 1.54 -7.95
C PHE A 96 3.70 2.87 -8.22
N HIS A 97 3.69 3.78 -7.26
CA HIS A 97 3.03 5.07 -7.38
C HIS A 97 4.02 6.21 -7.58
N GLY A 98 5.09 6.30 -6.77
CA GLY A 98 6.07 7.39 -6.91
C GLY A 98 5.51 8.78 -6.55
N LEU A 99 4.54 8.83 -5.64
CA LEU A 99 3.94 10.07 -5.13
C LEU A 99 4.27 10.30 -3.65
N LEU A 100 4.09 11.52 -3.15
CA LEU A 100 4.39 11.85 -1.75
C LEU A 100 3.59 10.97 -0.77
N LYS A 101 2.30 10.74 -1.07
CA LYS A 101 1.43 9.92 -0.21
C LYS A 101 1.86 8.45 -0.13
N SER A 102 2.36 7.87 -1.23
CA SER A 102 2.85 6.48 -1.22
C SER A 102 4.19 6.40 -0.50
N ALA A 103 5.06 7.38 -0.70
CA ALA A 103 6.34 7.50 0.01
C ALA A 103 6.14 7.55 1.54
N MET A 104 5.10 8.23 2.04
CA MET A 104 4.75 8.22 3.47
C MET A 104 4.43 6.80 3.97
N VAL A 105 3.67 6.01 3.21
CA VAL A 105 3.38 4.60 3.56
C VAL A 105 4.63 3.74 3.51
N VAL A 106 5.48 3.92 2.49
CA VAL A 106 6.76 3.22 2.34
C VAL A 106 7.69 3.50 3.53
N LEU A 107 7.82 4.77 3.93
CA LEU A 107 8.60 5.17 5.11
C LEU A 107 7.99 4.58 6.39
N ALA A 108 6.68 4.72 6.56
CA ALA A 108 5.95 4.20 7.70
C ALA A 108 6.10 2.68 7.86
N SER A 109 6.16 1.92 6.77
CA SER A 109 6.30 0.47 6.79
C SER A 109 7.56 -0.06 7.48
N GLY A 110 8.63 0.75 7.55
CA GLY A 110 9.91 0.34 8.14
C GLY A 110 10.63 -0.79 7.40
N GLY A 111 10.32 -1.02 6.11
CA GLY A 111 10.95 -2.10 5.34
C GLY A 111 12.45 -1.89 5.07
N LYS A 112 13.19 -3.00 4.94
CA LYS A 112 14.66 -3.01 4.82
C LYS A 112 15.16 -2.47 3.48
N ARG A 113 14.62 -2.97 2.38
CA ARG A 113 14.91 -2.49 1.01
C ARG A 113 13.66 -1.84 0.44
N LYS A 114 13.82 -0.69 -0.21
CA LYS A 114 12.74 0.10 -0.80
C LYS A 114 13.07 0.32 -2.28
N LEU A 115 12.15 -0.05 -3.16
CA LEU A 115 12.23 0.17 -4.59
C LEU A 115 11.06 1.08 -5.01
N GLY A 116 11.33 1.97 -5.95
CA GLY A 116 10.35 2.87 -6.53
C GLY A 116 10.97 3.55 -7.75
N TYR A 117 10.21 4.43 -8.40
CA TYR A 117 10.72 5.26 -9.49
C TYR A 117 11.78 6.26 -9.00
N ASP A 118 12.72 6.59 -9.87
CA ASP A 118 13.77 7.59 -9.66
C ASP A 118 13.25 9.04 -9.81
N SER A 119 12.16 9.22 -10.57
CA SER A 119 11.47 10.49 -10.76
C SER A 119 10.18 10.60 -9.94
N TRP A 120 9.98 11.77 -9.30
CA TRP A 120 8.70 12.12 -8.68
C TRP A 120 7.64 12.34 -9.76
N GLN A 121 6.62 11.49 -9.82
CA GLN A 121 5.55 11.61 -10.83
C GLN A 121 4.66 12.84 -10.61
N GLU A 122 4.76 13.50 -9.46
CA GLU A 122 4.06 14.75 -9.14
C GLU A 122 4.64 15.99 -9.88
N LEU A 123 5.86 15.88 -10.41
CA LEU A 123 6.60 16.97 -11.07
C LEU A 123 6.82 16.75 -12.57
N SER A 124 6.25 15.67 -13.12
CA SER A 124 6.32 15.28 -14.54
C SER A 124 4.97 15.50 -15.21
#